data_AF-V5TEN3-F1
#
_entry.id   AF-V5TEN3-F1
#
_cell.length_a   1.000
_cell.length_b   1.000
_cell.length_c   1.000
_cell.angle_alpha   90.00
_cell.angle_beta   90.00
_cell.angle_gamma   90.00
#
_symmetry.space_group_name_H-M   'P 1'
#
loop_
_entity.id
_entity.type
_entity.pdbx_description
1 polymer ?
#
loop_
_entity_poly.entity_id
_entity_poly.type
_entity_poly.pdbx_seq_one_letter_code
_entity_poly.pdbx_strand_id
1 'polypeptide(L)'
;ILSDLNEKALESAKEKFGVRVTTNSNELAKEVDILVLSVKPNLYPIVIKGIKDSVKKEVIVVTIAAGKALEDTETMFGKRIKIVRVMPNTPALVGEGMAAICPNDLVSKEETEQVISIFESFGKAEIVEEKLMDAVTAVSGSSPAYVYM
;
A
#
# COMPACT_ATOMS: atom_id res chain seq x y z
N ILE A 1 -11.12 -7.26 -2.83
CA ILE A 1 -11.68 -7.66 -1.51
C ILE A 1 -11.04 -6.76 -0.46
N LEU A 2 -11.78 -6.34 0.57
CA LEU A 2 -11.32 -5.45 1.64
C LEU A 2 -11.44 -6.12 3.01
N SER A 3 -10.53 -5.80 3.91
CA SER A 3 -10.56 -6.22 5.31
C SER A 3 -10.18 -5.05 6.21
N ASP A 4 -10.91 -4.87 7.29
CA ASP A 4 -10.74 -3.79 8.27
C ASP A 4 -11.24 -4.28 9.64
N LEU A 5 -10.69 -3.73 10.71
CA LEU A 5 -11.16 -3.98 12.08
C LEU A 5 -12.48 -3.23 12.37
N ASN A 6 -12.79 -2.19 11.60
CA ASN A 6 -13.99 -1.39 11.72
C ASN A 6 -15.09 -1.93 10.80
N GLU A 7 -16.04 -2.66 11.37
CA GLU A 7 -17.17 -3.24 10.64
C GLU A 7 -18.01 -2.18 9.91
N LYS A 8 -18.17 -0.98 10.49
CA LYS A 8 -18.90 0.12 9.82
C LYS A 8 -18.18 0.60 8.56
N ALA A 9 -16.84 0.57 8.56
CA ALA A 9 -16.06 0.91 7.37
C ALA A 9 -16.24 -0.15 6.27
N LEU A 10 -16.32 -1.42 6.65
CA LEU A 10 -16.62 -2.52 5.71
C LEU A 10 -18.02 -2.40 5.12
N GLU A 11 -19.04 -2.14 5.94
CA GLU A 11 -20.41 -1.92 5.46
C GLU A 11 -20.46 -0.75 4.47
N SER A 12 -19.88 0.39 4.84
CA SER A 12 -19.82 1.57 3.97
C SER A 12 -19.09 1.29 2.65
N ALA A 13 -17.98 0.55 2.69
CA ALA A 13 -17.24 0.18 1.47
C ALA A 13 -18.06 -0.75 0.57
N LYS A 14 -18.75 -1.73 1.16
CA LYS A 14 -19.62 -2.66 0.43
C LYS A 14 -20.78 -1.93 -0.24
N GLU A 15 -21.45 -1.02 0.47
CA GLU A 15 -22.58 -0.25 -0.06
C GLU A 15 -22.15 0.73 -1.14
N LYS A 16 -21.05 1.46 -0.92
CA LYS A 16 -20.59 2.52 -1.83
C LYS A 16 -19.92 1.97 -3.09
N PHE A 17 -19.16 0.89 -2.98
CA PHE A 17 -18.30 0.41 -4.07
C PHE A 17 -18.66 -0.99 -4.58
N GLY A 18 -19.63 -1.69 -3.96
CA GLY A 18 -20.04 -3.04 -4.39
C GLY A 18 -18.94 -4.11 -4.20
N VAL A 19 -17.94 -3.84 -3.36
CA VAL A 19 -16.76 -4.69 -3.17
C VAL A 19 -17.01 -5.79 -2.14
N ARG A 20 -16.36 -6.95 -2.34
CA ARG A 20 -16.33 -8.02 -1.33
C ARG A 20 -15.56 -7.56 -0.09
N VAL A 21 -16.12 -7.78 1.09
CA VAL A 21 -15.52 -7.44 2.39
C VAL A 21 -15.38 -8.69 3.27
N THR A 22 -14.39 -8.69 4.15
CA THR A 22 -14.17 -9.76 5.15
C THR A 22 -13.56 -9.20 6.42
N THR A 23 -13.91 -9.76 7.58
CA THR A 23 -13.20 -9.51 8.84
C THR A 23 -11.95 -10.39 8.98
N ASN A 24 -11.76 -11.35 8.08
CA ASN A 24 -10.63 -12.27 8.11
C ASN A 24 -9.54 -11.88 7.10
N SER A 25 -8.53 -11.13 7.56
CA SER A 25 -7.41 -10.71 6.70
C SER A 25 -6.57 -11.88 6.16
N ASN A 26 -6.60 -13.06 6.82
CA ASN A 26 -5.90 -14.25 6.34
C ASN A 26 -6.52 -14.85 5.08
N GLU A 27 -7.86 -14.90 5.03
CA GLU A 27 -8.56 -15.36 3.83
C GLU A 27 -8.30 -14.41 2.65
N LEU A 28 -8.37 -13.11 2.90
CA LEU A 28 -8.03 -12.09 1.91
C LEU A 28 -6.62 -12.31 1.35
N ALA A 29 -5.63 -12.49 2.21
CA ALA A 29 -4.23 -12.66 1.82
C ALA A 29 -3.96 -13.90 0.94
N LYS A 30 -4.82 -14.94 1.00
CA LYS A 30 -4.66 -16.17 0.19
C LYS A 30 -5.17 -16.03 -1.25
N GLU A 31 -6.08 -15.10 -1.49
CA GLU A 31 -6.86 -15.02 -2.73
C GLU A 31 -6.46 -13.86 -3.64
N VAL A 32 -5.61 -12.94 -3.17
CA VAL A 32 -5.20 -11.76 -3.93
C VAL A 32 -3.84 -11.94 -4.57
N ASP A 33 -3.64 -11.32 -5.73
CA ASP A 33 -2.34 -11.23 -6.40
C ASP A 33 -1.57 -9.96 -5.98
N ILE A 34 -2.30 -8.91 -5.60
CA ILE A 34 -1.76 -7.65 -5.08
C ILE A 34 -2.41 -7.38 -3.72
N LEU A 35 -1.58 -7.23 -2.67
CA LEU A 35 -2.02 -6.96 -1.31
C LEU A 35 -1.60 -5.56 -0.89
N VAL A 36 -2.56 -4.65 -0.73
CA VAL A 36 -2.30 -3.28 -0.26
C VAL A 36 -2.46 -3.19 1.26
N LEU A 37 -1.39 -2.81 1.96
CA LEU A 37 -1.37 -2.58 3.41
C LEU A 37 -1.62 -1.11 3.72
N SER A 38 -2.90 -0.76 3.89
CA SER A 38 -3.39 0.60 4.18
C SER A 38 -3.68 0.86 5.66
N VAL A 39 -3.04 0.13 6.57
CA VAL A 39 -3.15 0.35 8.02
C VAL A 39 -2.12 1.35 8.54
N LYS A 40 -2.30 1.84 9.77
CA LYS A 40 -1.31 2.73 10.40
C LYS A 40 0.07 2.04 10.51
N PRO A 41 1.20 2.79 10.36
CA PRO A 41 2.54 2.20 10.38
C PRO A 41 2.86 1.38 11.63
N ASN A 42 2.31 1.77 12.79
CA ASN A 42 2.50 1.06 14.06
C ASN A 42 1.74 -0.28 14.15
N LEU A 43 0.77 -0.51 13.27
CA LEU A 43 0.00 -1.76 13.20
C LEU A 43 0.63 -2.80 12.26
N TYR A 44 1.60 -2.40 11.42
CA TYR A 44 2.27 -3.31 10.48
C TYR A 44 2.78 -4.59 11.14
N PRO A 45 3.51 -4.55 12.29
CA PRO A 45 4.00 -5.77 12.92
C PRO A 45 2.90 -6.76 13.30
N ILE A 46 1.76 -6.26 13.80
CA ILE A 46 0.63 -7.09 14.24
C ILE A 46 -0.09 -7.68 13.03
N VAL A 47 -0.38 -6.85 12.03
CA VAL A 47 -1.09 -7.27 10.81
C VAL A 47 -0.25 -8.27 10.02
N ILE A 48 1.01 -7.95 9.75
CA ILE A 48 1.93 -8.83 9.00
C ILE A 48 2.11 -10.15 9.74
N LYS A 49 2.30 -10.14 11.07
CA LYS A 49 2.37 -11.39 11.85
C LYS A 49 1.12 -12.25 11.67
N GLY A 50 -0.05 -11.64 11.54
CA GLY A 50 -1.32 -12.32 11.34
C GLY A 50 -1.46 -12.96 9.95
N ILE A 51 -0.86 -12.37 8.91
CA ILE A 51 -1.07 -12.78 7.50
C ILE A 51 0.13 -13.43 6.82
N LYS A 52 1.34 -13.32 7.37
CA LYS A 52 2.61 -13.68 6.70
C LYS A 52 2.65 -15.10 6.14
N ASP A 53 1.97 -16.05 6.79
CA ASP A 53 1.94 -17.45 6.39
C ASP A 53 0.87 -17.72 5.31
N SER A 54 -0.07 -16.80 5.13
CA SER A 54 -1.12 -16.84 4.12
C SER A 54 -0.71 -16.18 2.80
N VAL A 55 0.26 -15.25 2.84
CA VAL A 55 0.75 -14.54 1.66
C VAL A 55 1.68 -15.46 0.83
N LYS A 56 1.27 -15.75 -0.41
CA LYS A 56 2.05 -16.54 -1.38
C LYS A 56 3.25 -15.74 -1.88
N LYS A 57 4.23 -16.43 -2.47
CA LYS A 57 5.50 -15.81 -2.91
C LYS A 57 5.30 -14.86 -4.11
N GLU A 58 4.29 -15.14 -4.91
CA GLU A 58 3.95 -14.41 -6.14
C GLU A 58 3.20 -13.11 -5.84
N VAL A 59 2.64 -12.96 -4.63
CA VAL A 59 1.85 -11.79 -4.25
C VAL A 59 2.73 -10.56 -4.12
N ILE A 60 2.32 -9.47 -4.75
CA ILE A 60 2.96 -8.16 -4.62
C ILE A 60 2.38 -7.46 -3.40
N VAL A 61 3.20 -7.24 -2.37
CA VAL A 61 2.81 -6.50 -1.17
C VAL A 61 3.08 -5.01 -1.39
N VAL A 62 2.02 -4.21 -1.41
CA VAL A 62 2.09 -2.76 -1.56
C VAL A 62 1.95 -2.10 -0.20
N THR A 63 2.93 -1.31 0.24
CA THR A 63 2.87 -0.57 1.51
C THR A 63 2.67 0.91 1.24
N ILE A 64 1.67 1.54 1.88
CA ILE A 64 1.42 2.99 1.76
C ILE A 64 1.78 3.79 3.02
N ALA A 65 2.39 3.14 4.01
CA ALA A 65 2.75 3.75 5.29
C ALA A 65 4.03 4.59 5.17
N ALA A 66 3.95 5.86 5.60
CA ALA A 66 5.13 6.71 5.75
C ALA A 66 6.10 6.15 6.80
N GLY A 67 7.40 6.31 6.57
CA GLY A 67 8.45 5.98 7.54
C GLY A 67 8.70 4.47 7.76
N LYS A 68 8.33 3.62 6.80
CA LYS A 68 8.70 2.20 6.80
C LYS A 68 9.49 1.87 5.55
N ALA A 69 10.71 1.39 5.74
CA ALA A 69 11.57 0.97 4.65
C ALA A 69 11.14 -0.38 4.07
N LEU A 70 11.61 -0.70 2.87
CA LEU A 70 11.46 -2.03 2.26
C LEU A 70 12.02 -3.10 3.19
N GLU A 71 13.20 -2.87 3.76
CA GLU A 71 13.88 -3.79 4.69
C GLU A 71 13.06 -4.05 5.97
N ASP A 72 12.41 -3.01 6.53
CA ASP A 72 11.52 -3.16 7.68
C ASP A 72 10.39 -4.16 7.38
N THR A 73 9.81 -4.04 6.19
CA THR A 73 8.70 -4.86 5.75
C THR A 73 9.15 -6.30 5.52
N GLU A 74 10.28 -6.50 4.82
CA GLU A 74 10.87 -7.84 4.64
C GLU A 74 11.16 -8.52 5.98
N THR A 75 11.71 -7.77 6.94
CA THR A 75 12.00 -8.26 8.29
C THR A 75 10.74 -8.70 9.03
N MET A 76 9.64 -7.93 8.92
CA MET A 76 8.36 -8.29 9.54
C MET A 76 7.74 -9.56 8.94
N PHE A 77 7.88 -9.75 7.63
CA PHE A 77 7.45 -11.00 6.98
C PHE A 77 8.36 -12.19 7.34
N GLY A 78 9.63 -11.93 7.66
CA GLY A 78 10.62 -12.97 7.98
C GLY A 78 11.01 -13.81 6.77
N LYS A 79 10.72 -13.32 5.55
CA LYS A 79 11.01 -13.97 4.27
C LYS A 79 11.14 -12.91 3.19
N ARG A 80 11.97 -13.19 2.18
CA ARG A 80 12.08 -12.37 0.96
C ARG A 80 10.80 -12.50 0.14
N ILE A 81 10.14 -11.38 -0.13
CA ILE A 81 8.85 -11.29 -0.84
C ILE A 81 8.84 -10.08 -1.77
N LYS A 82 7.93 -10.05 -2.74
CA LYS A 82 7.72 -8.91 -3.63
C LYS A 82 7.10 -7.76 -2.85
N ILE A 83 7.79 -6.63 -2.78
CA ILE A 83 7.31 -5.45 -2.07
C ILE A 83 7.43 -4.22 -2.97
N VAL A 84 6.37 -3.43 -3.00
CA VAL A 84 6.38 -2.10 -3.61
C VAL A 84 6.01 -1.08 -2.53
N ARG A 85 6.97 -0.26 -2.14
CA ARG A 85 6.74 0.88 -1.24
C ARG A 85 6.15 2.01 -2.05
N VAL A 86 4.99 2.51 -1.64
CA VAL A 86 4.30 3.61 -2.30
C VAL A 86 4.05 4.73 -1.30
N MET A 87 4.30 5.97 -1.70
CA MET A 87 4.01 7.15 -0.91
C MET A 87 3.00 8.02 -1.68
N PRO A 88 1.67 7.78 -1.51
CA PRO A 88 0.65 8.64 -2.07
C PRO A 88 0.44 9.90 -1.22
N ASN A 89 -0.42 10.83 -1.67
CA ASN A 89 -0.83 12.01 -0.92
C ASN A 89 -2.36 12.20 -0.91
N THR A 90 -2.84 13.13 -0.08
CA THR A 90 -4.28 13.34 0.17
C THR A 90 -5.12 13.75 -1.05
N PRO A 91 -4.61 14.50 -2.05
CA PRO A 91 -5.33 14.76 -3.31
C PRO A 91 -5.79 13.53 -4.10
N ALA A 92 -5.27 12.33 -3.78
CA ALA A 92 -5.80 11.08 -4.34
C ALA A 92 -7.31 10.91 -4.13
N LEU A 93 -7.88 11.49 -3.06
CA LEU A 93 -9.32 11.46 -2.77
C LEU A 93 -10.18 12.20 -3.80
N VAL A 94 -9.57 13.08 -4.59
CA VAL A 94 -10.22 13.85 -5.66
C VAL A 94 -9.64 13.53 -7.04
N GLY A 95 -8.84 12.47 -7.17
CA GLY A 95 -8.26 12.02 -8.43
C GLY A 95 -7.01 12.78 -8.88
N GLU A 96 -6.47 13.67 -8.05
CA GLU A 96 -5.31 14.51 -8.37
C GLU A 96 -4.08 14.13 -7.51
N GLY A 97 -3.98 12.84 -7.17
CA GLY A 97 -2.90 12.33 -6.33
C GLY A 97 -1.52 12.40 -7.01
N MET A 98 -0.47 12.36 -6.19
CA MET A 98 0.89 12.06 -6.62
C MET A 98 1.42 10.91 -5.77
N ALA A 99 1.85 9.83 -6.39
CA ALA A 99 2.38 8.65 -5.73
C ALA A 99 3.84 8.41 -6.14
N ALA A 100 4.76 8.39 -5.18
CA ALA A 100 6.10 7.88 -5.43
C ALA A 100 6.15 6.37 -5.20
N ILE A 101 6.78 5.63 -6.10
CA ILE A 101 6.80 4.17 -6.13
C ILE A 101 8.24 3.69 -6.08
N CYS A 102 8.52 2.75 -5.17
CA CYS A 102 9.83 2.09 -5.05
C CYS A 102 9.62 0.57 -4.92
N PRO A 103 9.75 -0.19 -6.02
CA PRO A 103 9.78 -1.66 -5.96
C PRO A 103 11.09 -2.16 -5.33
N ASN A 104 11.05 -3.32 -4.67
CA ASN A 104 12.28 -4.05 -4.35
C ASN A 104 12.79 -4.85 -5.57
N ASP A 105 13.95 -5.48 -5.42
CA ASP A 105 14.65 -6.25 -6.44
C ASP A 105 13.93 -7.53 -6.91
N LEU A 106 12.85 -7.94 -6.23
CA LEU A 106 12.07 -9.13 -6.55
C LEU A 106 10.85 -8.84 -7.45
N VAL A 107 10.48 -7.56 -7.59
CA VAL A 107 9.35 -7.13 -8.41
C VAL A 107 9.84 -6.88 -9.84
N SER A 108 9.20 -7.51 -10.82
CA SER A 108 9.56 -7.30 -12.22
C SER A 108 9.14 -5.92 -12.72
N LYS A 109 9.62 -5.54 -13.90
CA LYS A 109 9.20 -4.28 -14.53
C LYS A 109 7.70 -4.29 -14.83
N GLU A 110 7.19 -5.41 -15.34
CA GLU A 110 5.77 -5.60 -15.68
C GLU A 110 4.89 -5.53 -14.43
N GLU A 111 5.35 -6.11 -13.32
CA GLU A 111 4.67 -6.04 -12.02
C GLU A 111 4.69 -4.62 -11.43
N THR A 112 5.80 -3.91 -11.63
CA THR A 112 5.90 -2.49 -11.26
C THR A 112 4.90 -1.64 -12.06
N GLU A 113 4.77 -1.90 -13.36
CA GLU A 113 3.80 -1.23 -14.25
C GLU A 113 2.35 -1.52 -13.82
N GLN A 114 2.04 -2.73 -13.36
CA GLN A 114 0.73 -3.04 -12.78
C GLN A 114 0.45 -2.18 -11.55
N VAL A 115 1.41 -2.04 -10.63
CA VAL A 115 1.22 -1.18 -9.45
C VAL A 115 1.10 0.28 -9.85
N ILE A 116 1.92 0.78 -10.78
CA ILE A 116 1.82 2.14 -11.33
C ILE A 116 0.40 2.41 -11.85
N SER A 117 -0.15 1.50 -12.66
CA SER A 117 -1.49 1.67 -13.25
C SER A 117 -2.60 1.82 -12.21
N ILE A 118 -2.45 1.19 -11.03
CA ILE A 118 -3.39 1.35 -9.92
C ILE A 118 -3.35 2.80 -9.41
N PHE A 119 -2.16 3.36 -9.18
CA PHE A 119 -2.01 4.70 -8.62
C PHE A 119 -2.27 5.82 -9.65
N GLU A 120 -2.03 5.56 -10.94
CA GLU A 120 -2.40 6.47 -12.02
C GLU A 120 -3.92 6.58 -12.23
N SER A 121 -4.71 5.62 -11.72
CA SER A 121 -6.18 5.70 -11.81
C SER A 121 -6.80 6.82 -10.96
N PHE A 122 -6.04 7.40 -10.02
CA PHE A 122 -6.47 8.48 -9.14
C PHE A 122 -5.39 9.56 -8.96
N GLY A 123 -4.52 9.74 -9.97
CA GLY A 123 -3.47 10.75 -9.94
C GLY A 123 -2.33 10.44 -10.91
N LYS A 124 -1.12 10.83 -10.52
CA LYS A 124 0.14 10.52 -11.21
C LYS A 124 1.01 9.63 -10.33
N ALA A 125 1.86 8.83 -10.95
CA ALA A 125 2.81 7.98 -10.26
C ALA A 125 4.22 8.12 -10.86
N GLU A 126 5.25 8.10 -10.01
CA GLU A 126 6.64 8.18 -10.44
C GLU A 126 7.51 7.17 -9.67
N ILE A 127 8.43 6.52 -10.39
CA ILE A 127 9.40 5.62 -9.76
C ILE A 127 10.52 6.46 -9.16
N VAL A 128 10.84 6.21 -7.89
CA VAL A 128 11.93 6.88 -7.18
C VAL A 128 12.80 5.87 -6.46
N GLU A 129 14.06 6.22 -6.25
CA GLU A 129 14.92 5.47 -5.33
C GLU A 129 14.42 5.63 -3.88
N GLU A 130 14.52 4.57 -3.07
CA GLU A 130 14.04 4.58 -1.69
C GLU A 130 14.63 5.73 -0.85
N LYS A 131 15.91 6.07 -1.07
CA LYS A 131 16.60 7.18 -0.40
C LYS A 131 15.92 8.55 -0.59
N LEU A 132 15.08 8.69 -1.61
CA LEU A 132 14.34 9.92 -1.92
C LEU A 132 12.94 9.95 -1.26
N MET A 133 12.49 8.84 -0.65
CA MET A 133 11.14 8.76 -0.07
C MET A 133 10.89 9.78 1.05
N ASP A 134 11.92 10.13 1.83
CA ASP A 134 11.81 11.17 2.85
C ASP A 134 11.64 12.57 2.22
N ALA A 135 12.32 12.84 1.11
CA ALA A 135 12.16 14.07 0.34
C ALA A 135 10.78 14.15 -0.32
N VAL A 136 10.29 13.04 -0.90
CA VAL A 136 8.92 12.94 -1.43
C VAL A 136 7.90 13.24 -0.33
N THR A 137 8.09 12.67 0.86
CA THR A 137 7.20 12.89 1.99
C THR A 137 7.13 14.38 2.35
N ALA A 138 8.29 15.04 2.42
CA ALA A 138 8.38 16.48 2.72
C ALA A 138 7.73 17.36 1.65
N VAL A 139 7.83 17.01 0.37
CA VAL A 139 7.24 17.78 -0.72
C VAL A 139 5.78 17.39 -0.94
N SER A 140 5.51 16.20 -1.46
CA SER A 140 4.17 15.80 -1.92
C SER A 140 3.23 15.41 -0.79
N GLY A 141 3.76 14.86 0.30
CA GLY A 141 2.96 14.48 1.47
C GLY A 141 2.53 15.69 2.30
N SER A 142 3.43 16.66 2.52
CA SER A 142 3.16 17.84 3.34
C SER A 142 2.59 19.04 2.55
N SER A 143 2.83 19.14 1.23
CA SER A 143 2.37 20.26 0.41
C SER A 143 0.87 20.56 0.54
N PRO A 144 -0.07 19.59 0.53
CA PRO A 144 -1.49 19.90 0.71
C PRO A 144 -1.77 20.68 1.99
N ALA A 145 -1.07 20.38 3.09
CA ALA A 145 -1.23 21.11 4.34
C ALA A 145 -0.70 22.54 4.26
N TYR A 146 0.39 22.78 3.52
CA TYR A 146 0.91 24.14 3.29
C TYR A 146 0.02 24.96 2.35
N VAL A 147 -0.61 24.35 1.35
CA VAL A 147 -1.53 25.05 0.43
C VAL A 147 -2.85 25.41 1.11
N TYR A 148 -3.27 24.66 2.14
CA TYR A 148 -4.45 25.00 2.92
C TYR A 148 -4.28 26.22 3.84
N MET A 149 -3.04 26.61 4.14
CA MET A 149 -2.73 27.79 4.95
C MET A 149 -2.69 29.07 4.11
#